data_AF-A0A842PFB1-F1
#
_entry.id   AF-A0A842PFB1-F1
#
_cell.length_a   1.000
_cell.length_b   1.000
_cell.length_c   1.000
_cell.angle_alpha   90.00
_cell.angle_beta   90.00
_cell.angle_gamma   90.00
#
_symmetry.space_group_name_H-M   'P 1'
#
loop_
_entity.id
_entity.type
_entity.pdbx_description
1 polymer ?
#
loop_
_entity_poly.entity_id
_entity_poly.type
_entity_poly.pdbx_seq_one_letter_code
_entity_poly.pdbx_strand_id
1 'polypeptide(L)'
;MECIESLFGAIEIEVPDSGDMLEANRLQREQPLDPFDSIGLSIILVNSAIPVSRDDEFMELAKKAELNRKLTLVDLLFKYGKVYHVDLKDHSMITEVPKKVRDLEEKLGLNIFPN
;
A
#
# COMPACT_ATOMS: atom_id res chain seq x y z
N MET A 1 -7.84 -11.34 -21.20
CA MET A 1 -8.52 -11.99 -20.05
C MET A 1 -7.50 -12.60 -19.09
N GLU A 2 -6.45 -13.29 -19.59
CA GLU A 2 -5.38 -13.89 -18.77
C GLU A 2 -4.72 -12.95 -17.74
N CYS A 3 -4.52 -11.67 -18.06
CA CYS A 3 -3.83 -10.74 -17.15
C CYS A 3 -4.61 -10.47 -15.85
N ILE A 4 -5.94 -10.35 -15.94
CA ILE A 4 -6.82 -10.09 -14.78
C ILE A 4 -6.90 -11.31 -13.87
N GLU A 5 -7.04 -12.51 -14.44
CA GLU A 5 -7.06 -13.76 -13.67
C GLU A 5 -5.72 -14.01 -12.94
N SER A 6 -4.59 -13.67 -13.58
CA SER A 6 -3.28 -13.75 -12.93
C SER A 6 -3.10 -12.78 -11.77
N LEU A 7 -3.84 -11.65 -11.77
CA LEU A 7 -3.81 -10.64 -10.73
C LEU A 7 -4.55 -11.11 -9.48
N PHE A 8 -5.70 -11.76 -9.65
CA PHE A 8 -6.51 -12.31 -8.55
C PHE A 8 -5.81 -13.43 -7.77
N GLY A 9 -4.80 -14.09 -8.36
CA GLY A 9 -3.96 -15.06 -7.65
C GLY A 9 -2.88 -14.44 -6.76
N ALA A 10 -2.59 -13.14 -6.91
CA ALA A 10 -1.54 -12.43 -6.19
C ALA A 10 -2.08 -11.33 -5.26
N ILE A 11 -3.33 -10.91 -5.45
CA ILE A 11 -3.98 -9.83 -4.72
C ILE A 11 -5.32 -10.34 -4.21
N GLU A 12 -5.55 -10.16 -2.91
CA GLU A 12 -6.87 -10.32 -2.31
C GLU A 12 -7.66 -9.03 -2.54
N ILE A 13 -8.85 -9.16 -3.13
CA ILE A 13 -9.73 -8.02 -3.38
C ILE A 13 -10.74 -7.95 -2.25
N GLU A 14 -10.60 -6.90 -1.45
CA GLU A 14 -11.58 -6.57 -0.44
C GLU A 14 -12.76 -5.83 -1.07
N VAL A 15 -13.97 -6.34 -0.83
CA VAL A 15 -15.22 -5.68 -1.20
C VAL A 15 -15.81 -5.10 0.07
N PRO A 16 -16.01 -3.77 0.17
CA PRO A 16 -16.49 -3.13 1.39
C PRO A 16 -17.83 -3.70 1.84
N ASP A 17 -17.93 -4.06 3.12
CA ASP A 17 -19.16 -4.54 3.72
C ASP A 17 -19.97 -3.41 4.38
N SER A 18 -21.06 -3.76 5.08
CA SER A 18 -21.89 -2.75 5.74
C SER A 18 -21.19 -2.04 6.91
N GLY A 19 -20.23 -2.69 7.57
CA GLY A 19 -19.39 -2.10 8.59
C GLY A 19 -18.44 -1.07 7.99
N ASP A 20 -17.79 -1.40 6.88
CA ASP A 20 -16.96 -0.45 6.13
C ASP A 20 -17.78 0.76 5.67
N MET A 21 -18.96 0.52 5.10
CA MET A 21 -19.79 1.63 4.61
C MET A 21 -20.31 2.52 5.75
N LEU A 22 -20.55 1.98 6.94
CA LEU A 22 -20.94 2.76 8.11
C LEU A 22 -19.81 3.70 8.55
N GLU A 23 -18.58 3.18 8.60
CA GLU A 23 -17.40 3.94 9.00
C GLU A 23 -16.99 4.97 7.93
N ALA A 24 -17.07 4.64 6.64
CA ALA A 24 -16.89 5.60 5.55
C ALA A 24 -17.86 6.78 5.64
N ASN A 25 -19.14 6.52 5.98
CA ASN A 25 -20.13 7.57 6.20
C ASN A 25 -19.81 8.44 7.42
N ARG A 26 -19.24 7.86 8.49
CA ARG A 26 -18.79 8.62 9.66
C ARG A 26 -17.66 9.58 9.25
N LEU A 27 -16.66 9.08 8.51
CA LEU A 27 -15.53 9.87 8.04
C LEU A 27 -15.95 11.05 7.16
N GLN A 28 -16.88 10.84 6.21
CA GLN A 28 -17.40 11.91 5.34
C GLN A 28 -18.17 13.00 6.10
N ARG A 29 -18.74 12.68 7.27
CA ARG A 29 -19.43 13.67 8.13
C ARG A 29 -18.44 14.53 8.90
N GLU A 30 -17.31 13.97 9.29
CA GLU A 30 -16.28 14.66 10.07
C GLU A 30 -15.34 15.48 9.19
N GLN A 31 -15.10 15.02 7.96
CA GLN A 31 -14.21 15.63 6.98
C GLN A 31 -14.84 15.53 5.59
N PRO A 32 -14.70 16.56 4.73
CA PRO A 32 -15.28 16.57 3.39
C PRO A 32 -14.46 15.71 2.42
N LEU A 33 -14.36 14.41 2.72
CA LEU A 33 -13.68 13.42 1.90
C LEU A 33 -14.55 13.07 0.70
N ASP A 34 -13.90 12.74 -0.42
CA ASP A 34 -14.64 12.11 -1.51
C ASP A 34 -15.05 10.67 -1.12
N PRO A 35 -16.02 10.08 -1.85
CA PRO A 35 -16.50 8.74 -1.54
C PRO A 35 -15.41 7.67 -1.57
N PHE A 36 -14.43 7.76 -2.46
CA PHE A 36 -13.38 6.74 -2.58
C PHE A 36 -12.36 6.84 -1.46
N ASP A 37 -11.95 8.06 -1.08
CA ASP A 37 -11.06 8.28 0.06
C ASP A 37 -11.68 7.77 1.35
N SER A 38 -12.95 8.07 1.57
CA SER A 38 -13.66 7.61 2.77
C SER A 38 -13.80 6.08 2.85
N ILE A 39 -14.07 5.42 1.71
CA ILE A 39 -14.15 3.96 1.64
C ILE A 39 -12.77 3.35 1.87
N GLY A 40 -11.73 3.87 1.20
CA GLY A 40 -10.36 3.39 1.37
C GLY A 40 -9.89 3.48 2.82
N LEU A 41 -10.06 4.65 3.44
CA LEU A 41 -9.71 4.88 4.86
C LEU A 41 -10.52 4.00 5.81
N SER A 42 -11.80 3.78 5.53
CA SER A 42 -12.64 2.89 6.33
C SER A 42 -12.09 1.47 6.35
N ILE A 43 -11.82 0.89 5.18
CA ILE A 43 -11.27 -0.48 5.08
C ILE A 43 -9.95 -0.55 5.85
N ILE A 44 -9.10 0.46 5.71
CA ILE A 44 -7.83 0.52 6.43
C ILE A 44 -8.04 0.51 7.95
N LEU A 45 -9.00 1.27 8.46
CA LEU A 45 -9.33 1.34 9.88
C LEU A 45 -9.93 0.03 10.40
N VAL A 46 -10.98 -0.48 9.71
CA VAL A 46 -11.72 -1.69 10.10
C VAL A 46 -10.79 -2.91 10.09
N ASN A 47 -10.01 -3.07 9.03
CA ASN A 47 -9.11 -4.21 8.87
C ASN A 47 -7.73 -4.00 9.49
N SER A 48 -7.48 -2.83 10.11
CA SER A 48 -6.16 -2.46 10.66
C SER A 48 -5.03 -2.63 9.63
N ALA A 49 -5.30 -2.29 8.37
CA ALA A 49 -4.37 -2.43 7.27
C ALA A 49 -3.30 -1.33 7.30
N ILE A 50 -2.24 -1.53 6.52
CA ILE A 50 -1.21 -0.51 6.32
C ILE A 50 -1.45 0.13 4.94
N PRO A 51 -1.76 1.43 4.87
CA PRO A 51 -1.97 2.09 3.59
C PRO A 51 -0.66 2.26 2.84
N VAL A 52 -0.72 1.99 1.54
CA VAL A 52 0.34 2.28 0.59
C VAL A 52 -0.29 3.03 -0.58
N SER A 53 0.11 4.27 -0.78
CA SER A 53 -0.36 5.10 -1.89
C SER A 53 0.76 6.00 -2.42
N ARG A 54 0.67 6.38 -3.70
CA ARG A 54 1.50 7.43 -4.31
C ARG A 54 0.89 8.82 -4.15
N ASP A 55 -0.35 8.87 -3.68
CA ASP A 55 -1.06 10.11 -3.42
C ASP A 55 -0.68 10.61 -2.02
N ASP A 56 0.11 11.68 -1.97
CA ASP A 56 0.56 12.29 -0.72
C ASP A 56 -0.61 12.87 0.09
N GLU A 57 -1.66 13.36 -0.57
CA GLU A 57 -2.83 13.93 0.09
C GLU A 57 -3.62 12.84 0.80
N PHE A 58 -3.83 11.70 0.14
CA PHE A 58 -4.42 10.50 0.76
C PHE A 58 -3.58 10.01 1.96
N MET A 59 -2.25 9.99 1.82
CA MET A 59 -1.37 9.56 2.92
C MET A 59 -1.40 10.52 4.11
N GLU A 60 -1.62 11.83 3.91
CA GLU A 60 -1.85 12.79 4.99
C GLU A 60 -3.22 12.58 5.66
N LEU A 61 -4.27 12.29 4.88
CA LEU A 61 -5.59 11.95 5.42
C LEU A 61 -5.54 10.70 6.30
N ALA A 62 -4.83 9.66 5.86
CA ALA A 62 -4.64 8.45 6.63
C ALA A 62 -3.95 8.71 7.97
N LYS A 63 -2.91 9.57 8.01
CA LYS A 63 -2.25 9.96 9.26
C LYS A 63 -3.19 10.69 10.22
N LYS A 64 -4.02 11.61 9.69
CA LYS A 64 -4.99 12.38 10.50
C LYS A 64 -6.08 11.51 11.11
N ALA A 65 -6.44 10.40 10.45
CA ALA A 65 -7.39 9.42 10.97
C ALA A 65 -6.82 8.53 12.09
N GLU A 66 -5.75 8.97 12.78
CA GLU A 66 -5.05 8.24 13.86
C GLU A 66 -4.55 6.84 13.48
N LEU A 67 -4.30 6.58 12.18
CA LEU A 67 -3.62 5.38 11.69
C LEU A 67 -2.12 5.47 12.01
N ASN A 68 -1.79 5.41 13.30
CA ASN A 68 -0.44 5.59 13.84
C ASN A 68 0.54 4.45 13.49
N ARG A 69 0.16 3.50 12.63
CA ARG A 69 1.07 2.52 12.05
C ARG A 69 1.55 2.99 10.69
N LYS A 70 2.38 4.04 10.69
CA LYS A 70 3.12 4.46 9.51
C LYS A 70 4.18 3.41 9.20
N LEU A 71 3.88 2.50 8.27
CA LEU A 71 4.88 1.67 7.60
C LEU A 71 4.93 2.19 6.16
N THR A 72 6.02 2.86 5.80
CA THR A 72 6.27 3.23 4.41
C THR A 72 6.47 1.97 3.56
N LEU A 73 6.34 2.08 2.23
CA LEU A 73 6.72 1.01 1.30
C LEU A 73 8.12 0.46 1.59
N VAL A 74 9.05 1.36 1.91
CA VAL A 74 10.41 1.04 2.32
C VAL A 74 10.41 0.25 3.63
N ASP A 75 9.64 0.66 4.64
CA ASP A 75 9.52 -0.09 5.90
C ASP A 75 8.88 -1.47 5.71
N LEU A 76 7.94 -1.62 4.78
CA LEU A 76 7.32 -2.90 4.40
C LEU A 76 8.35 -3.81 3.73
N LEU A 77 9.14 -3.27 2.80
CA LEU A 77 10.24 -3.98 2.15
C LEU A 77 11.32 -4.42 3.15
N PHE A 78 11.61 -3.59 4.16
CA PHE A 78 12.50 -3.93 5.27
C PHE A 78 11.90 -4.99 6.21
N LYS A 79 10.63 -4.82 6.63
CA LYS A 79 9.96 -5.68 7.61
C LYS A 79 9.71 -7.10 7.09
N TYR A 80 9.38 -7.25 5.81
CA TYR A 80 9.18 -8.55 5.17
C TYR A 80 10.46 -9.09 4.48
N GLY A 81 11.57 -8.35 4.60
CA GLY A 81 12.94 -8.78 4.35
C GLY A 81 13.17 -9.64 3.11
N LYS A 82 13.55 -9.02 1.99
CA LYS A 82 14.74 -9.44 1.21
C LYS A 82 15.44 -8.27 0.51
N VAL A 83 15.53 -7.10 1.15
CA VAL A 83 16.41 -6.02 0.69
C VAL A 83 17.25 -5.56 1.87
N TYR A 84 18.55 -5.85 1.83
CA TYR A 84 19.50 -5.33 2.80
C TYR A 84 20.02 -3.98 2.28
N HIS A 85 19.83 -2.92 3.05
CA HIS A 85 20.50 -1.64 2.81
C HIS A 85 21.87 -1.71 3.48
N VAL A 86 22.93 -1.79 2.68
CA VAL A 86 24.31 -1.65 3.18
C VAL A 86 24.69 -0.18 3.06
N ASP A 87 24.84 0.49 4.19
CA ASP A 87 25.21 1.89 4.25
C ASP A 87 26.74 2.01 4.15
N LEU A 88 27.24 2.38 2.98
CA LEU A 88 28.67 2.55 2.70
C LEU A 88 28.99 4.04 2.58
N LYS A 89 28.77 4.81 3.66
CA LYS A 89 29.13 6.24 3.93
C LYS A 89 28.84 7.28 2.84
N ASP A 90 29.25 7.03 1.61
CA ASP A 90 29.19 7.92 0.46
C ASP A 90 28.11 7.46 -0.56
N HIS A 91 27.58 6.23 -0.47
CA HIS A 91 26.59 5.67 -1.40
C HIS A 91 25.72 4.60 -0.72
N SER A 92 24.43 4.51 -1.11
CA SER A 92 23.53 3.41 -0.74
C SER A 92 23.36 2.42 -1.90
N MET A 93 23.32 1.13 -1.60
CA MET A 93 23.14 0.08 -2.62
C MET A 93 22.07 -0.94 -2.20
N ILE A 94 21.20 -1.30 -3.14
CA ILE A 94 20.20 -2.37 -3.04
C ILE A 94 20.86 -3.65 -3.57
N THR A 95 21.16 -4.61 -2.71
CA THR A 95 22.00 -5.76 -3.10
C THR A 95 21.23 -7.01 -3.49
N GLU A 96 19.98 -7.17 -3.05
CA GLU A 96 19.13 -8.29 -3.43
C GLU A 96 17.68 -7.83 -3.62
N VAL A 97 17.06 -8.27 -4.71
CA VAL A 97 15.63 -8.07 -4.98
C VAL A 97 14.96 -9.45 -4.99
N PRO A 98 13.98 -9.72 -4.10
CA PRO A 98 13.29 -11.01 -4.04
C PRO A 98 12.69 -11.36 -5.39
N LYS A 99 12.81 -12.64 -5.80
CA LYS A 99 12.26 -13.12 -7.08
C LYS A 99 10.78 -12.73 -7.28
N LYS A 100 9.93 -12.92 -6.26
CA LYS A 100 8.50 -12.54 -6.32
C LYS A 100 8.28 -11.06 -6.62
N VAL A 101 9.20 -10.17 -6.20
CA VAL A 101 9.10 -8.73 -6.46
C VAL A 101 9.56 -8.41 -7.88
N ARG A 102 10.59 -9.07 -8.41
CA ARG A 102 10.94 -8.99 -9.84
C ARG A 102 9.81 -9.50 -10.73
N ASP A 103 9.26 -10.67 -10.40
CA ASP A 103 8.17 -11.28 -11.16
C ASP A 103 6.92 -10.37 -11.19
N LEU A 104 6.67 -9.63 -10.09
CA LEU A 104 5.58 -8.66 -10.02
C LEU A 104 5.88 -7.39 -10.83
N GLU A 105 7.11 -6.87 -10.73
CA GLU A 105 7.54 -5.67 -11.47
C GLU A 105 7.55 -5.91 -13.00
N GLU A 106 7.98 -7.09 -13.44
CA GLU A 106 7.93 -7.53 -14.84
C GLU A 106 6.48 -7.63 -15.34
N LYS A 107 5.60 -8.27 -14.58
CA LYS A 107 4.17 -8.37 -14.93
C LYS A 107 3.46 -7.02 -15.01
N LEU A 108 3.88 -6.06 -14.19
CA LEU A 108 3.30 -4.73 -14.14
C LEU A 108 4.02 -3.72 -15.05
N GLY A 109 5.15 -4.08 -15.66
CA GLY A 109 5.90 -3.25 -16.60
C GLY A 109 6.45 -1.94 -15.99
N LEU A 110 6.80 -1.96 -14.70
CA LEU A 110 7.06 -0.72 -13.94
C LEU A 110 8.50 -0.19 -14.06
N ASN A 111 9.48 -0.99 -14.53
CA ASN A 111 10.89 -0.63 -14.73
C ASN A 111 11.52 0.07 -13.50
N ILE A 112 11.35 -0.51 -12.31
CA ILE A 112 11.73 0.10 -11.03
C ILE A 112 13.17 -0.27 -10.64
N PHE A 113 13.66 -1.43 -11.09
CA PHE A 113 15.00 -1.91 -10.77
C PHE A 113 15.93 -1.82 -11.99
N PRO A 114 17.22 -1.49 -11.81
CA PRO A 114 18.19 -1.56 -12.90
C PRO A 114 18.39 -3.02 -13.33
N ASN A 115 18.41 -3.25 -14.65
CA ASN A 115 18.71 -4.54 -15.26
C ASN A 115 20.20 -4.89 -15.21
#